data_AF-A0A8T7BX36-F1
#
_entry.id   AF-A0A8T7BX36-F1
#
_cell.length_a   1.000
_cell.length_b   1.000
_cell.length_c   1.000
_cell.angle_alpha   90.00
_cell.angle_beta   90.00
_cell.angle_gamma   90.00
#
_symmetry.space_group_name_H-M   'P 1'
#
loop_
_entity.id
_entity.type
_entity.pdbx_description
1 polymer ?
#
loop_
_entity_poly.entity_id
_entity_poly.type
_entity_poly.pdbx_seq_one_letter_code
_entity_poly.pdbx_strand_id
1 'polypeptide(L)'
;MKAVRQIRQAIRADSTGLKNCMESAYAFYQQRMGGISLPPMDADYSSEIENYPTWVVESDKGIVGGLIMDFENEQASIANIAVDPGFQGQGIGGELMKFAESRARENNYSELHLATHVLLHENLALYRHLGWQQTG
;
A
#
# COMPACT_ATOMS: atom_id res chain seq x y z
N MET A 1 -13.49 20.35 9.19
CA MET A 1 -12.18 20.67 8.56
C MET A 1 -11.61 19.35 8.07
N LYS A 2 -11.26 19.22 6.79
CA LYS A 2 -10.53 18.02 6.33
C LYS A 2 -9.11 18.12 6.91
N ALA A 3 -8.66 17.08 7.60
CA ALA A 3 -7.26 17.00 8.02
C ALA A 3 -6.37 17.16 6.79
N VAL A 4 -5.33 17.99 6.90
CA VAL A 4 -4.32 18.11 5.84
C VAL A 4 -3.60 16.78 5.79
N ARG A 5 -3.77 16.05 4.69
CA ARG A 5 -3.07 14.80 4.42
C ARG A 5 -2.34 14.93 3.11
N GLN A 6 -1.08 14.51 3.08
CA GLN A 6 -0.22 14.60 1.91
C GLN A 6 0.38 13.24 1.58
N ILE A 7 0.32 12.87 0.29
CA ILE A 7 1.14 11.79 -0.23
C ILE A 7 2.52 12.38 -0.54
N ARG A 8 3.56 11.83 0.07
CA ARG A 8 4.95 12.24 -0.19
C ARG A 8 5.86 11.02 -0.28
N GLN A 9 7.01 11.19 -0.92
CA GLN A 9 8.04 10.17 -0.93
C GLN A 9 8.48 9.87 0.51
N ALA A 10 8.65 8.59 0.81
CA ALA A 10 9.13 8.14 2.10
C ALA A 10 10.62 8.43 2.26
N ILE A 11 11.01 8.78 3.48
CA ILE A 11 12.40 8.86 3.90
C ILE A 11 12.66 7.76 4.94
N ARG A 12 13.92 7.39 5.14
CA ARG A 12 14.31 6.34 6.10
C ARG A 12 13.70 6.50 7.50
N ALA A 13 13.52 7.74 7.95
CA ALA A 13 12.91 8.05 9.25
C ALA A 13 11.41 7.67 9.36
N ASP A 14 10.72 7.48 8.23
CA ASP A 14 9.31 7.07 8.20
C ASP A 14 9.14 5.57 8.46
N SER A 15 10.22 4.77 8.45
CA SER A 15 10.15 3.29 8.49
C SER A 15 9.32 2.75 9.66
N THR A 16 9.45 3.36 10.84
CA THR A 16 8.67 2.96 12.03
C THR A 16 7.19 3.29 11.87
N GLY A 17 6.85 4.46 11.32
CA GLY A 17 5.46 4.86 11.08
C GLY A 17 4.80 4.01 10.00
N LEU A 18 5.53 3.74 8.92
CA LEU A 18 5.09 2.87 7.84
C LEU A 18 4.87 1.43 8.33
N LYS A 19 5.80 0.89 9.14
CA LYS A 19 5.66 -0.43 9.77
C LYS A 19 4.39 -0.52 10.60
N ASN A 20 4.17 0.42 11.51
CA ASN A 20 2.98 0.43 12.37
C ASN A 20 1.68 0.51 11.57
N CYS A 21 1.66 1.32 10.51
CA CYS A 21 0.52 1.41 9.60
C CYS A 21 0.25 0.09 8.88
N MET A 22 1.29 -0.58 8.38
CA MET A 22 1.17 -1.88 7.72
C MET A 22 0.67 -2.94 8.70
N GLU A 23 1.29 -3.07 9.87
CA GLU A 23 0.86 -4.02 10.91
C GLU A 23 -0.60 -3.80 11.31
N SER A 24 -1.02 -2.54 11.51
CA SER A 24 -2.41 -2.22 11.89
C SER A 24 -3.41 -2.55 10.79
N ALA A 25 -3.07 -2.26 9.54
CA ALA A 25 -3.93 -2.57 8.39
C ALA A 25 -4.11 -4.08 8.18
N TYR A 26 -3.07 -4.87 8.47
CA TYR A 26 -3.09 -6.33 8.26
C TYR A 26 -3.47 -7.16 9.48
N ALA A 27 -3.50 -6.57 10.68
CA ALA A 27 -3.88 -7.24 11.94
C ALA A 27 -5.24 -7.95 11.85
N PHE A 28 -6.20 -7.36 11.12
CA PHE A 28 -7.52 -7.97 10.92
C PHE A 28 -7.46 -9.30 10.13
N TYR A 29 -6.50 -9.42 9.21
CA TYR A 29 -6.37 -10.59 8.35
C TYR A 29 -5.54 -11.71 8.99
N GLN A 30 -4.64 -11.40 9.93
CA GLN A 30 -3.81 -12.39 10.63
C GLN A 30 -4.64 -13.48 11.33
N GLN A 31 -5.79 -13.11 11.93
CA GLN A 31 -6.69 -14.08 12.56
C GLN A 31 -7.32 -15.05 11.56
N ARG A 32 -7.53 -14.62 10.31
CA ARG A 32 -8.20 -15.41 9.25
C ARG A 32 -7.21 -16.27 8.46
N MET A 33 -5.94 -15.87 8.39
CA MET A 33 -4.92 -16.56 7.58
C MET A 33 -4.14 -17.65 8.32
N GLY A 34 -4.64 -18.14 9.47
CA GLY A 34 -4.12 -19.34 10.13
C GLY A 34 -2.64 -19.27 10.50
N GLY A 35 -2.12 -18.07 10.77
CA GLY A 35 -0.71 -17.85 11.13
C GLY A 35 0.18 -17.29 10.02
N ILE A 36 -0.34 -17.08 8.79
CA ILE A 36 0.38 -16.35 7.74
C ILE A 36 0.25 -14.84 8.00
N SER A 37 1.37 -14.12 8.11
CA SER A 37 1.40 -12.65 8.13
C SER A 37 1.78 -12.12 6.75
N LEU A 38 0.97 -11.21 6.22
CA LEU A 38 1.30 -10.43 5.04
C LEU A 38 1.19 -8.96 5.42
N PRO A 39 2.16 -8.11 5.03
CA PRO A 39 3.55 -8.47 4.70
C PRO A 39 4.24 -9.21 5.88
N PRO A 40 5.45 -9.78 5.68
CA PRO A 40 6.20 -10.42 6.76
C PRO A 40 6.33 -9.49 7.97
N MET A 41 6.11 -9.97 9.19
CA MET A 41 6.18 -9.11 10.40
C MET A 41 7.60 -8.58 10.67
N ASP A 42 8.60 -9.25 10.09
CA ASP A 42 10.02 -8.94 10.17
C ASP A 42 10.52 -8.09 8.98
N ALA A 43 9.62 -7.62 8.11
CA ALA A 43 9.99 -6.72 7.01
C ALA A 43 10.73 -5.50 7.57
N ASP A 44 11.93 -5.25 7.05
CA ASP A 44 12.70 -4.04 7.33
C ASP A 44 12.28 -2.93 6.38
N TYR A 45 11.30 -2.14 6.83
CA TYR A 45 10.81 -0.99 6.07
C TYR A 45 11.86 0.09 5.83
N SER A 46 12.98 0.11 6.55
CA SER A 46 14.09 1.01 6.23
C SER A 46 14.77 0.56 4.93
N SER A 47 15.03 -0.74 4.80
CA SER A 47 15.55 -1.35 3.58
C SER A 47 14.55 -1.26 2.42
N GLU A 48 13.24 -1.43 2.66
CA GLU A 48 12.22 -1.24 1.63
C GLU A 48 12.23 0.19 1.08
N ILE A 49 12.29 1.20 1.94
CA ILE A 49 12.35 2.61 1.54
C ILE A 49 13.64 2.92 0.75
N GLU A 50 14.75 2.27 1.09
CA GLU A 50 16.04 2.48 0.42
C GLU A 50 16.11 1.80 -0.96
N ASN A 51 15.47 0.64 -1.12
CA ASN A 51 15.60 -0.18 -2.33
C ASN A 51 14.41 -0.05 -3.29
N TYR A 52 13.22 0.32 -2.79
CA TYR A 52 12.00 0.39 -3.59
C TYR A 52 11.35 1.78 -3.53
N PRO A 53 10.76 2.24 -4.65
CA PRO A 53 9.94 3.43 -4.66
C PRO A 53 8.79 3.35 -3.64
N THR A 54 8.92 4.14 -2.59
CA THR A 54 8.02 4.11 -1.44
C THR A 54 7.44 5.49 -1.16
N TRP A 55 6.13 5.54 -0.91
CA TRP A 55 5.39 6.75 -0.54
C TRP A 55 4.55 6.51 0.71
N VAL A 56 4.37 7.59 1.47
CA VAL A 56 3.57 7.60 2.70
C VAL A 56 2.49 8.66 2.62
N VAL A 57 1.38 8.39 3.32
CA VAL A 57 0.35 9.39 3.62
C VAL A 57 0.62 9.93 5.00
N GLU A 58 1.08 11.17 5.08
CA GLU A 58 1.32 11.86 6.33
C GLU A 58 0.08 12.63 6.78
N SER A 59 -0.20 12.56 8.07
CA SER A 59 -1.23 13.33 8.77
C SER A 59 -0.64 14.00 10.01
N ASP A 60 -1.45 14.81 10.67
CA ASP A 60 -1.21 15.38 12.00
C ASP A 60 -0.98 14.33 13.10
N LYS A 61 -1.35 13.05 12.87
CA LYS A 61 -1.10 11.93 13.78
C LYS A 61 0.06 11.03 13.35
N GLY A 62 0.83 11.44 12.33
CA GLY A 62 1.92 10.65 11.75
C GLY A 62 1.51 9.94 10.46
N ILE A 63 2.21 8.85 10.14
CA ILE A 63 1.99 8.06 8.92
C ILE A 63 0.72 7.21 9.06
N VAL A 64 -0.24 7.41 8.15
CA VAL A 64 -1.57 6.76 8.17
C VAL A 64 -1.86 5.95 6.90
N GLY A 65 -0.91 5.92 5.98
CA GLY A 65 -0.99 5.11 4.77
C GLY A 65 0.38 4.93 4.15
N GLY A 66 0.53 3.88 3.36
CA GLY A 66 1.77 3.53 2.70
C GLY A 66 1.53 2.87 1.35
N LEU A 67 2.46 3.10 0.43
CA LEU A 67 2.52 2.51 -0.91
C LEU A 67 3.97 2.18 -1.23
N ILE A 68 4.25 0.92 -1.53
CA ILE A 68 5.52 0.44 -2.05
C ILE A 68 5.25 -0.08 -3.46
N MET A 69 5.99 0.42 -4.44
CA MET A 69 5.90 -0.03 -5.82
C MET A 69 7.23 -0.65 -6.25
N ASP A 70 7.13 -1.51 -7.25
CA ASP A 70 8.28 -2.09 -7.94
C ASP A 70 8.13 -1.88 -9.45
N PHE A 71 9.24 -1.54 -10.12
CA PHE A 71 9.32 -1.27 -11.55
C PHE A 71 10.45 -2.12 -12.15
N GLU A 72 10.12 -3.35 -12.53
CA GLU A 72 11.08 -4.32 -13.06
C GLU A 72 10.56 -4.95 -14.36
N ASN A 73 11.47 -5.31 -15.27
CA ASN A 73 11.21 -6.22 -16.41
C ASN A 73 9.91 -5.92 -17.18
N GLU A 74 9.67 -4.65 -17.51
CA GLU A 74 8.48 -4.19 -18.26
C GLU A 74 7.15 -4.21 -17.47
N GLN A 75 7.20 -4.48 -16.18
CA GLN A 75 6.04 -4.46 -15.28
C GLN A 75 6.17 -3.39 -14.20
N ALA A 76 5.11 -2.58 -14.04
CA ALA A 76 4.90 -1.83 -12.80
C ALA A 76 4.02 -2.67 -11.87
N SER A 77 4.39 -2.76 -10.61
CA SER A 77 3.58 -3.46 -9.60
C SER A 77 3.46 -2.68 -8.29
N ILE A 78 2.34 -2.87 -7.60
CA ILE A 78 2.15 -2.47 -6.21
C ILE A 78 2.56 -3.66 -5.35
N ALA A 79 3.70 -3.53 -4.67
CA ALA A 79 4.21 -4.56 -3.76
C ALA A 79 3.43 -4.55 -2.43
N ASN A 80 3.18 -3.36 -1.88
CA ASN A 80 2.37 -3.20 -0.68
C ASN A 80 1.56 -1.90 -0.74
N ILE A 81 0.33 -1.97 -0.24
CA ILE A 81 -0.53 -0.80 -0.02
C ILE A 81 -1.30 -0.99 1.28
N ALA A 82 -1.26 0.02 2.14
CA ALA A 82 -1.94 -0.01 3.43
C ALA A 82 -2.53 1.35 3.79
N VAL A 83 -3.63 1.30 4.53
CA VAL A 83 -4.25 2.45 5.19
C VAL A 83 -4.60 2.05 6.60
N ASP A 84 -4.18 2.86 7.56
CA ASP A 84 -4.50 2.68 8.98
C ASP A 84 -6.03 2.53 9.16
N PRO A 85 -6.51 1.50 9.89
CA PRO A 85 -7.94 1.25 10.08
C PRO A 85 -8.73 2.45 10.62
N GLY A 86 -8.14 3.27 11.50
CA GLY A 86 -8.75 4.49 12.02
C GLY A 86 -8.92 5.60 10.98
N PHE A 87 -8.28 5.45 9.81
CA PHE A 87 -8.32 6.39 8.69
C PHE A 87 -8.97 5.82 7.42
N GLN A 88 -9.45 4.57 7.47
CA GLN A 88 -10.22 3.96 6.38
C GLN A 88 -11.60 4.62 6.20
N GLY A 89 -12.23 4.39 5.05
CA GLY A 89 -13.51 5.03 4.69
C GLY A 89 -13.40 6.52 4.33
N GLN A 90 -12.21 7.11 4.41
CA GLN A 90 -11.97 8.53 4.09
C GLN A 90 -11.40 8.76 2.68
N GLY A 91 -11.36 7.73 1.84
CA GLY A 91 -10.86 7.81 0.45
C GLY A 91 -9.35 7.70 0.27
N ILE A 92 -8.56 7.49 1.34
CA ILE A 92 -7.08 7.43 1.28
C ILE A 92 -6.60 6.30 0.36
N GLY A 93 -7.19 5.10 0.48
CA GLY A 93 -6.80 3.97 -0.36
C GLY A 93 -7.02 4.26 -1.85
N GLY A 94 -8.14 4.90 -2.20
CA GLY A 94 -8.41 5.33 -3.58
C GLY A 94 -7.46 6.42 -4.07
N GLU A 95 -7.03 7.34 -3.21
CA GLU A 95 -6.01 8.35 -3.53
C GLU A 95 -4.64 7.69 -3.79
N LEU A 96 -4.23 6.73 -2.96
CA LEU A 96 -3.00 5.96 -3.15
C LEU A 96 -3.01 5.15 -4.46
N MET A 97 -4.13 4.50 -4.80
CA MET A 97 -4.26 3.75 -6.05
C MET A 97 -4.13 4.67 -7.28
N LYS A 98 -4.82 5.81 -7.30
CA LYS A 98 -4.68 6.81 -8.38
C LYS A 98 -3.27 7.37 -8.47
N PHE A 99 -2.62 7.54 -7.33
CA PHE A 99 -1.24 7.98 -7.28
C PHE A 99 -0.31 6.91 -7.90
N ALA A 100 -0.48 5.64 -7.55
CA ALA A 100 0.27 4.52 -8.12
C ALA A 100 0.10 4.42 -9.64
N GLU A 101 -1.13 4.53 -10.15
CA GLU A 101 -1.41 4.59 -11.60
C GLU A 101 -0.68 5.75 -12.27
N SER A 102 -0.64 6.92 -11.63
CA SER A 102 0.03 8.09 -12.17
C SER A 102 1.55 7.87 -12.23
N ARG A 103 2.15 7.28 -11.19
CA ARG A 103 3.58 6.93 -11.17
C ARG A 103 3.92 5.90 -12.25
N ALA A 104 3.07 4.89 -12.46
CA ALA A 104 3.27 3.91 -13.52
C ALA A 104 3.27 4.56 -14.90
N ARG A 105 2.29 5.44 -15.18
CA ARG A 105 2.20 6.18 -16.45
C ARG A 105 3.40 7.10 -16.67
N GLU A 106 3.85 7.82 -15.64
CA GLU A 106 5.03 8.68 -15.72
C GLU A 106 6.32 7.89 -16.03
N ASN A 107 6.38 6.62 -15.65
CA ASN A 107 7.47 5.70 -15.98
C ASN A 107 7.20 4.90 -17.27
N ASN A 108 6.23 5.30 -18.09
CA ASN A 108 5.86 4.70 -19.38
C ASN A 108 5.31 3.27 -19.32
N TYR A 109 4.78 2.83 -18.18
CA TYR A 109 4.05 1.57 -18.08
C TYR A 109 2.58 1.75 -18.46
N SER A 110 2.07 0.85 -19.30
CA SER A 110 0.66 0.80 -19.72
C SER A 110 -0.22 0.00 -18.76
N GLU A 111 0.39 -0.84 -17.93
CA GLU A 111 -0.28 -1.72 -16.99
C GLU A 111 0.31 -1.55 -15.58
N LEU A 112 -0.53 -1.73 -14.58
CA LEU A 112 -0.13 -1.80 -13.19
C LEU A 112 -0.69 -3.10 -12.61
N HIS A 113 0.15 -3.82 -11.88
CA HIS A 113 -0.17 -5.13 -11.35
C HIS A 113 -0.15 -5.10 -9.82
N LEU A 114 -0.89 -6.00 -9.18
CA LEU A 114 -0.79 -6.23 -7.74
C LEU A 114 -1.13 -7.69 -7.46
N ALA A 115 -0.49 -8.25 -6.43
CA ALA A 115 -0.85 -9.56 -5.91
C ALA A 115 -1.62 -9.39 -4.60
N THR A 116 -2.71 -10.13 -4.42
CA THR A 116 -3.41 -10.22 -3.14
C THR A 116 -3.71 -11.67 -2.83
N HIS A 117 -3.65 -12.03 -1.55
CA HIS A 117 -3.97 -13.38 -1.13
C HIS A 117 -5.47 -13.64 -1.30
N VAL A 118 -5.85 -14.83 -1.79
CA VAL A 118 -7.24 -15.19 -2.12
C VAL A 118 -8.20 -15.13 -0.94
N LEU A 119 -7.68 -15.24 0.29
CA LEU A 119 -8.43 -15.14 1.54
C LEU A 119 -8.76 -13.70 1.95
N LEU A 120 -8.17 -12.69 1.28
CA LEU A 120 -8.42 -11.28 1.52
C LEU A 120 -9.61 -10.82 0.66
N HIS A 121 -10.79 -11.37 0.92
CA HIS A 121 -11.98 -11.17 0.10
C HIS A 121 -12.39 -9.70 -0.03
N GLU A 122 -12.15 -8.90 1.01
CA GLU A 122 -12.40 -7.46 1.02
C GLU A 122 -11.50 -6.74 0.01
N ASN A 123 -10.21 -7.11 -0.05
CA ASN A 123 -9.28 -6.57 -1.04
C ASN A 123 -9.69 -6.97 -2.46
N LEU A 124 -10.07 -8.24 -2.68
CA LEU A 124 -10.55 -8.70 -3.98
C LEU A 124 -11.80 -7.93 -4.43
N ALA A 125 -12.76 -7.71 -3.54
CA ALA A 125 -13.97 -6.94 -3.83
C ALA A 125 -13.63 -5.47 -4.13
N LEU A 126 -12.72 -4.86 -3.37
CA LEU A 126 -12.24 -3.50 -3.59
C LEU A 126 -11.58 -3.36 -4.97
N TYR A 127 -10.63 -4.22 -5.31
CA TYR A 127 -9.92 -4.13 -6.59
C TYR A 127 -10.88 -4.31 -7.77
N ARG A 128 -11.81 -5.26 -7.69
CA ARG A 128 -12.86 -5.42 -8.72
C ARG A 128 -13.73 -4.17 -8.85
N HIS A 129 -14.13 -3.55 -7.74
CA HIS A 129 -14.90 -2.31 -7.76
C HIS A 129 -14.11 -1.15 -8.39
N LEU A 130 -12.79 -1.13 -8.21
CA LEU A 130 -11.88 -0.17 -8.83
C LEU A 130 -11.56 -0.48 -10.31
N GLY A 131 -12.14 -1.54 -10.90
CA GLY A 131 -11.97 -1.90 -12.31
C GLY A 131 -10.76 -2.80 -12.60
N TRP A 132 -10.10 -3.34 -11.57
CA TRP A 132 -8.98 -4.27 -11.74
C TRP A 132 -9.47 -5.61 -12.26
N GLN A 133 -8.66 -6.19 -13.15
CA GLN A 133 -8.91 -7.51 -13.73
C GLN A 133 -7.97 -8.53 -13.10
N GLN A 134 -8.53 -9.66 -12.68
CA GLN A 134 -7.73 -10.79 -12.19
C GLN A 134 -7.12 -11.52 -13.38
N THR A 135 -5.80 -11.67 -13.39
CA THR A 135 -5.03 -12.30 -14.49
C THR A 135 -4.40 -13.65 -14.10
N GLY A 136 -4.61 -14.12 -12.85
CA GLY A 136 -4.12 -15.39 -12.31
C GLY A 136 -4.70 -15.72 -10.94
#